data_AF-A0A536NVZ4-F1
#
_entry.id   AF-A0A536NVZ4-F1
#
_cell.length_a   1.000
_cell.length_b   1.000
_cell.length_c   1.000
_cell.angle_alpha   90.00
_cell.angle_beta   90.00
_cell.angle_gamma   90.00
#
_symmetry.space_group_name_H-M   'P 1'
#
loop_
_entity.id
_entity.type
_entity.pdbx_description
1 polymer ?
#
loop_
_entity_poly.entity_id
_entity_poly.type
_entity_poly.pdbx_seq_one_letter_code
_entity_poly.pdbx_strand_id
1 'polypeptide(L)'
;MKKLSDAPGPVGSAYDESSGGWESYVNTALRQVSGQPINDAASQVYCGSTNGSPGTLSRCRDALRDALDITIAQLTAAYGTSDPAQWTCNTSNPPGQCNPKNDYIHFQAVGAQSTDPMHWINRPTFQQVVQFPLP
;
A
#
# COMPACT_ATOMS: atom_id res chain seq x y z
N MET A 1 -10.90 0.93 -13.53
CA MET A 1 -9.73 0.17 -13.07
C MET A 1 -9.38 -0.95 -14.05
N LYS A 2 -8.97 -0.53 -15.26
CA LYS A 2 -8.09 -1.28 -16.13
C LYS A 2 -6.86 -0.39 -16.30
N LYS A 3 -5.63 -0.84 -16.04
CA LYS A 3 -5.08 -2.20 -16.13
C LYS A 3 -4.24 -2.57 -14.90
N LEU A 4 -4.16 -3.88 -14.63
CA LEU A 4 -3.03 -4.55 -13.95
C LEU A 4 -1.68 -4.38 -14.71
N SER A 5 -1.48 -3.27 -15.43
CA SER A 5 -0.33 -3.02 -16.29
C SER A 5 -0.17 -1.51 -16.50
N ASP A 6 0.85 -0.96 -15.84
CA ASP A 6 1.29 0.43 -15.97
C ASP A 6 2.34 0.54 -17.08
N ALA A 7 1.88 0.62 -18.32
CA ALA A 7 2.77 0.87 -19.46
C ALA A 7 3.33 2.31 -19.37
N PRO A 8 4.59 2.57 -19.81
CA PRO A 8 5.23 3.87 -19.63
C PRO A 8 4.37 5.05 -20.12
N GLY A 9 4.06 6.00 -19.24
CA GLY A 9 3.34 7.24 -19.54
C GLY A 9 4.10 8.51 -19.10
N PRO A 10 3.45 9.69 -19.11
CA PRO A 10 4.06 10.95 -18.65
C PRO A 10 4.57 10.92 -17.20
N VAL A 11 4.06 9.98 -16.40
CA VAL A 11 4.47 9.71 -15.01
C VAL A 11 5.47 8.54 -14.90
N GLY A 12 5.91 7.98 -16.03
CA GLY A 12 6.72 6.76 -16.11
C GLY A 12 5.90 5.48 -15.90
N SER A 13 6.59 4.36 -15.62
CA SER A 13 5.98 3.09 -15.20
C SER A 13 6.11 2.94 -13.67
N ALA A 14 5.41 3.80 -12.93
CA ALA A 14 5.44 3.82 -11.47
C ALA A 14 4.42 2.82 -10.90
N TYR A 15 4.53 2.45 -9.63
CA TYR A 15 3.43 1.71 -9.01
C TYR A 15 2.27 2.69 -8.79
N ASP A 16 1.33 2.77 -9.73
CA ASP A 16 0.17 3.62 -9.50
C ASP A 16 -0.76 2.90 -8.50
N GLU A 17 -1.11 3.60 -7.41
CA GLU A 17 -1.99 3.05 -6.36
C GLU A 17 -3.36 2.65 -6.95
N SER A 18 -3.81 3.32 -8.01
CA SER A 18 -5.05 3.00 -8.73
C SER A 18 -4.98 1.74 -9.62
N SER A 19 -3.80 1.13 -9.78
CA SER A 19 -3.49 -0.03 -10.62
C SER A 19 -3.07 -1.26 -9.82
N GLY A 20 -3.04 -1.20 -8.49
CA GLY A 20 -2.76 -2.40 -7.69
C GLY A 20 -2.45 -2.20 -6.21
N GLY A 21 -2.54 -0.98 -5.66
CA GLY A 21 -2.36 -0.63 -4.24
C GLY A 21 -3.22 -1.48 -3.31
N TRP A 22 -2.74 -1.84 -2.12
CA TRP A 22 -3.61 -2.44 -1.09
C TRP A 22 -4.76 -1.48 -0.72
N GLU A 23 -4.46 -0.19 -0.73
CA GLU A 23 -5.34 0.94 -0.46
C GLU A 23 -6.49 1.02 -1.48
N SER A 24 -6.23 0.65 -2.74
CA SER A 24 -7.23 0.65 -3.80
C SER A 24 -8.36 -0.35 -3.54
N TYR A 25 -8.05 -1.50 -2.93
CA TYR A 25 -9.05 -2.49 -2.55
C TYR A 25 -9.95 -1.96 -1.43
N VAL A 26 -9.37 -1.28 -0.44
CA VAL A 26 -10.14 -0.66 0.66
C VAL A 26 -11.08 0.41 0.10
N ASN A 27 -10.57 1.32 -0.73
CA ASN A 27 -11.38 2.37 -1.34
C ASN A 27 -12.51 1.78 -2.22
N THR A 28 -12.19 0.79 -3.06
CA THR A 28 -13.16 0.09 -3.91
C THR A 28 -14.26 -0.56 -3.06
N ALA A 29 -13.87 -1.28 -2.01
CA ALA A 29 -14.83 -1.97 -1.15
C ALA A 29 -15.74 -1.00 -0.37
N LEU A 30 -15.20 0.13 0.12
CA LEU A 30 -15.97 1.18 0.78
C LEU A 30 -16.96 1.86 -0.17
N ARG A 31 -16.55 2.15 -1.41
CA ARG A 31 -17.44 2.72 -2.42
C ARG A 31 -18.53 1.72 -2.86
N GLN A 32 -18.19 0.44 -3.00
CA GLN A 32 -19.18 -0.60 -3.35
C GLN A 32 -20.23 -0.75 -2.24
N VAL A 33 -19.81 -0.81 -0.98
CA VAL A 33 -20.74 -1.02 0.14
C VAL A 33 -21.59 0.21 0.44
N SER A 34 -21.14 1.41 0.07
CA SER A 34 -21.88 2.67 0.20
C SER A 34 -22.78 2.97 -1.01
N GLY A 35 -22.83 2.07 -2.00
CA GLY A 35 -23.68 2.22 -3.18
C GLY A 35 -23.21 3.30 -4.15
N GLN A 36 -21.95 3.74 -4.06
CA GLN A 36 -21.42 4.69 -5.02
C GLN A 36 -21.17 4.02 -6.38
N PRO A 37 -21.45 4.70 -7.51
CA PRO A 37 -21.15 4.16 -8.83
C PRO A 37 -19.64 3.91 -8.98
N ILE A 38 -19.28 2.70 -9.42
CA ILE A 38 -17.90 2.31 -9.75
C ILE A 38 -17.93 1.54 -11.06
N ASN A 39 -17.16 2.00 -12.04
CA ASN A 39 -17.10 1.38 -13.37
C ASN A 39 -16.48 -0.03 -13.35
N ASP A 40 -15.68 -0.34 -12.33
CA ASP A 40 -14.93 -1.58 -12.19
C ASP A 40 -15.13 -2.15 -10.78
N ALA A 41 -16.40 -2.32 -10.41
CA ALA A 41 -16.78 -2.94 -9.16
C ALA A 41 -16.18 -4.36 -9.06
N ALA A 42 -15.74 -4.77 -7.87
CA ALA A 42 -15.37 -6.15 -7.65
C ALA A 42 -16.58 -7.07 -7.90
N SER A 43 -16.32 -8.34 -8.24
CA SER A 43 -17.37 -9.33 -8.56
C SER A 43 -18.41 -9.53 -7.45
N GLN A 44 -18.07 -9.15 -6.23
CA GLN A 44 -18.95 -9.17 -5.06
C GLN A 44 -18.56 -8.09 -4.05
N VAL A 45 -19.45 -7.79 -3.12
CA VAL A 45 -19.16 -6.89 -1.99
C VAL A 45 -18.38 -7.67 -0.94
N TYR A 46 -17.05 -7.49 -0.90
CA TYR A 46 -16.15 -8.20 0.01
C TYR A 46 -16.13 -7.62 1.43
N CYS A 47 -16.29 -6.30 1.60
CA CYS A 47 -16.17 -5.71 2.93
C CYS A 47 -17.33 -6.14 3.84
N GLY A 48 -17.01 -6.82 4.94
CA GLY A 48 -18.00 -7.39 5.85
C GLY A 48 -18.77 -8.59 5.30
N SER A 49 -18.25 -9.25 4.25
CA SER A 49 -18.80 -10.50 3.75
C SER A 49 -18.49 -11.66 4.71
N THR A 50 -19.32 -12.71 4.66
CA THR A 50 -19.09 -13.97 5.38
C THR A 50 -19.26 -15.13 4.40
N ASN A 51 -18.89 -16.35 4.81
CA ASN A 51 -19.08 -17.54 3.97
C ASN A 51 -20.53 -17.64 3.46
N GLY A 52 -20.74 -17.35 2.18
CA GLY A 52 -22.03 -17.39 1.50
C GLY A 52 -22.92 -16.13 1.63
N SER A 53 -22.45 -15.01 2.20
CA SER A 53 -23.24 -13.77 2.28
C SER A 53 -22.43 -12.55 1.85
N PRO A 54 -22.98 -11.69 0.95
CA PRO A 54 -22.31 -10.47 0.54
C PRO A 54 -22.20 -9.49 1.72
N GLY A 55 -21.20 -8.60 1.64
CA GLY A 55 -21.01 -7.53 2.60
C GLY A 55 -22.16 -6.53 2.63
N THR A 56 -22.34 -5.87 3.78
CA THR A 56 -23.31 -4.78 3.98
C THR A 56 -22.62 -3.59 4.63
N LEU A 57 -23.20 -2.39 4.53
CA LEU A 57 -22.58 -1.18 5.08
C LEU A 57 -22.33 -1.30 6.59
N SER A 58 -23.26 -1.88 7.33
CA SER A 58 -23.09 -2.10 8.77
C SER A 58 -21.94 -3.07 9.05
N ARG A 59 -21.94 -4.24 8.41
CA ARG A 59 -20.89 -5.25 8.62
C ARG A 59 -19.52 -4.76 8.18
N CYS A 60 -19.44 -3.98 7.11
CA CYS A 60 -18.20 -3.39 6.66
C CYS A 60 -17.66 -2.37 7.68
N ARG A 61 -18.55 -1.54 8.26
CA ARG A 61 -18.17 -0.61 9.33
C ARG A 61 -17.64 -1.34 10.56
N ASP A 62 -18.32 -2.42 10.96
CA ASP A 62 -17.91 -3.23 12.11
C ASP A 62 -16.56 -3.89 11.84
N ALA A 63 -16.39 -4.53 10.66
CA ALA A 63 -15.12 -5.12 10.25
C ALA A 63 -13.96 -4.11 10.20
N LEU A 64 -14.22 -2.88 9.74
CA LEU A 64 -13.19 -1.82 9.71
C LEU A 64 -12.79 -1.38 11.11
N ARG A 65 -13.77 -1.23 12.02
CA ARG A 65 -13.49 -0.90 13.42
C ARG A 65 -12.71 -2.00 14.12
N ASP A 66 -13.14 -3.25 13.96
CA ASP A 66 -12.45 -4.40 14.53
C ASP A 66 -11.00 -4.48 14.02
N ALA A 67 -10.78 -4.25 12.73
CA ALA A 67 -9.44 -4.21 12.15
C ALA A 67 -8.57 -3.08 12.77
N LEU A 68 -9.14 -1.88 12.96
CA LEU A 68 -8.43 -0.77 13.60
C LEU A 68 -8.10 -1.07 15.07
N ASP A 69 -9.05 -1.62 15.83
CA ASP A 69 -8.86 -1.95 17.24
C ASP A 69 -7.79 -3.05 17.42
N ILE A 70 -7.84 -4.09 16.58
CA ILE A 70 -6.80 -5.13 16.54
C ILE A 70 -5.43 -4.52 16.21
N THR A 71 -5.37 -3.63 15.21
CA THR A 71 -4.12 -2.98 14.79
C THR A 71 -3.55 -2.13 15.93
N ILE A 72 -4.38 -1.33 16.59
CA ILE A 72 -3.97 -0.50 17.74
C ILE A 72 -3.45 -1.37 18.88
N ALA A 73 -4.13 -2.47 19.20
CA ALA A 73 -3.69 -3.40 20.25
C ALA A 73 -2.34 -4.04 19.92
N GLN A 74 -2.17 -4.49 18.67
CA GLN A 74 -0.91 -5.09 18.21
C GLN A 74 0.25 -4.09 18.23
N LEU A 75 0.03 -2.86 17.73
CA LEU A 75 1.06 -1.82 17.73
C LEU A 75 1.39 -1.35 19.15
N THR A 76 0.39 -1.20 20.02
CA THR A 76 0.61 -0.88 21.43
C THR A 76 1.49 -1.92 22.11
N ALA A 77 1.22 -3.21 21.87
CA ALA A 77 2.05 -4.30 22.39
C ALA A 77 3.46 -4.30 21.80
N ALA A 78 3.60 -4.06 20.48
CA ALA A 78 4.88 -4.07 19.78
C ALA A 78 5.79 -2.91 20.19
N TYR A 79 5.24 -1.71 20.40
CA TYR A 79 6.00 -0.51 20.75
C TYR A 79 6.02 -0.18 22.24
N GLY A 80 5.23 -0.89 23.06
CA GLY A 80 5.16 -0.68 24.51
C GLY A 80 4.50 0.64 24.93
N THR A 81 3.78 1.30 24.02
CA THR A 81 3.10 2.58 24.24
C THR A 81 1.86 2.68 23.38
N SER A 82 0.81 3.30 23.91
CA SER A 82 -0.43 3.60 23.17
C SER A 82 -0.35 4.91 22.39
N ASP A 83 0.77 5.63 22.43
CA ASP A 83 0.99 6.86 21.65
C ASP A 83 1.43 6.53 20.21
N PRO A 84 0.59 6.78 19.20
CA PRO A 84 0.93 6.48 17.80
C PRO A 84 2.11 7.28 17.27
N ALA A 85 2.43 8.44 17.86
CA ALA A 85 3.59 9.23 17.46
C ALA A 85 4.92 8.49 17.73
N GLN A 86 4.90 7.49 18.63
CA GLN A 86 6.06 6.66 18.95
C GLN A 86 6.13 5.38 18.10
N TRP A 87 5.10 5.06 17.31
CA TRP A 87 5.08 3.91 16.40
C TRP A 87 5.86 4.19 15.12
N THR A 88 7.16 4.45 15.26
CA THR A 88 8.03 4.83 14.14
C THR A 88 8.46 3.62 13.32
N CYS A 89 8.64 3.78 12.01
CA CYS A 89 9.25 2.75 11.16
C CYS A 89 10.72 3.06 10.92
N ASN A 90 11.63 2.33 11.57
CA ASN A 90 13.07 2.60 11.54
C ASN A 90 13.88 1.34 11.26
N THR A 91 15.03 1.49 10.58
CA THR A 91 15.94 0.38 10.26
C THR A 91 16.59 -0.27 11.49
N SER A 92 16.59 0.42 12.62
CA SER A 92 17.05 -0.05 13.93
C SER A 92 15.95 -0.69 14.77
N ASN A 93 14.69 -0.70 14.33
CA ASN A 93 13.61 -1.33 15.07
C ASN A 93 13.81 -2.85 15.17
N PRO A 94 13.54 -3.46 16.34
CA PRO A 94 13.64 -4.90 16.54
C PRO A 94 12.55 -5.66 15.75
N PRO A 95 12.71 -7.00 15.61
CA PRO A 95 11.67 -7.84 15.04
C PRO A 95 10.31 -7.64 15.72
N GLY A 96 9.24 -7.61 14.93
CA GLY A 96 7.87 -7.36 15.41
C GLY A 96 7.44 -5.89 15.39
N GLN A 97 8.37 -4.96 15.17
CA GLN A 97 8.06 -3.56 14.85
C GLN A 97 8.25 -3.29 13.35
N CYS A 98 7.71 -2.18 12.86
CA CYS A 98 7.88 -1.78 11.46
C CYS A 98 9.37 -1.54 11.18
N ASN A 99 9.91 -2.22 10.17
CA ASN A 99 11.28 -2.03 9.75
C ASN A 99 11.32 -1.93 8.22
N PRO A 100 11.75 -0.79 7.64
CA PRO A 100 11.72 -0.59 6.20
C PRO A 100 12.69 -1.53 5.46
N LYS A 101 13.65 -2.18 6.15
CA LYS A 101 14.54 -3.20 5.56
C LYS A 101 13.79 -4.39 4.99
N ASN A 102 12.60 -4.68 5.51
CA ASN A 102 11.79 -5.80 5.03
C ASN A 102 11.29 -5.58 3.60
N ASP A 103 11.23 -4.32 3.15
CA ASP A 103 10.77 -3.93 1.82
C ASP A 103 11.94 -3.50 0.91
N TYR A 104 13.20 -3.76 1.29
CA TYR A 104 14.33 -3.32 0.47
C TYR A 104 14.37 -4.02 -0.88
N ILE A 105 14.75 -3.25 -1.90
CA ILE A 105 15.04 -3.77 -3.23
C ILE A 105 16.48 -4.26 -3.24
N HIS A 106 16.65 -5.56 -3.47
CA HIS A 106 17.94 -6.21 -3.61
C HIS A 106 18.31 -6.37 -5.09
N PHE A 107 19.43 -5.78 -5.48
CA PHE A 107 19.94 -5.90 -6.85
C PHE A 107 20.64 -7.23 -7.06
N GLN A 108 20.41 -7.85 -8.21
CA GLN A 108 21.23 -8.98 -8.65
C GLN A 108 22.60 -8.46 -9.07
N ALA A 109 23.66 -9.12 -8.61
CA ALA A 109 25.03 -8.77 -8.99
C ALA A 109 25.24 -9.03 -10.49
N VAL A 110 25.93 -8.12 -11.17
CA VAL A 110 26.30 -8.27 -12.58
C VAL A 110 27.82 -8.24 -12.68
N GLY A 111 28.41 -9.38 -13.07
CA GLY A 111 29.86 -9.56 -13.06
C GLY A 111 30.43 -9.52 -11.64
N ALA A 112 31.50 -8.74 -11.43
CA ALA A 112 32.16 -8.59 -10.13
C ALA A 112 31.66 -7.38 -9.31
N GLN A 113 30.63 -6.67 -9.79
CA GLN A 113 30.10 -5.48 -9.13
C GLN A 113 28.70 -5.74 -8.58
N SER A 114 28.45 -5.21 -7.39
CA SER A 114 27.16 -5.22 -6.70
C SER A 114 26.86 -3.83 -6.16
N THR A 115 25.58 -3.51 -6.06
CA THR A 115 25.09 -2.25 -5.51
C THR A 115 24.41 -2.54 -4.18
N ASP A 116 24.56 -1.63 -3.21
CA ASP A 116 23.86 -1.74 -1.94
C ASP A 116 22.34 -1.80 -2.16
N PRO A 117 21.61 -2.56 -1.32
CA PRO A 117 20.15 -2.54 -1.33
C PRO A 117 19.63 -1.12 -1.11
N MET A 118 18.50 -0.81 -1.73
CA MET A 118 17.85 0.48 -1.55
C MET A 118 16.45 0.32 -0.95
N HIS A 119 15.97 1.39 -0.31
CA HIS A 119 14.57 1.47 0.11
C HIS A 119 13.63 1.30 -1.09
N TRP A 120 12.51 0.61 -0.89
CA TRP A 120 11.42 0.70 -1.86
C TRP A 120 10.87 2.12 -1.89
N ILE A 121 10.68 2.64 -3.10
CA ILE A 121 10.09 3.95 -3.33
C ILE A 121 9.15 3.79 -4.51
N ASN A 122 7.93 4.33 -4.39
CA ASN A 122 7.01 4.42 -5.51
C ASN A 122 7.50 5.45 -6.54
N ARG A 123 8.44 5.04 -7.40
CA ARG A 123 9.08 5.90 -8.40
C ARG A 123 9.26 5.12 -9.71
N PRO A 124 9.09 5.79 -10.86
CA PRO A 124 9.35 5.15 -12.15
C PRO A 124 10.84 4.87 -12.32
N THR A 125 11.15 3.84 -13.11
CA THR A 125 12.51 3.34 -13.37
C THR A 125 13.41 4.32 -14.12
N PHE A 126 12.82 5.24 -14.91
CA PHE A 126 13.53 6.29 -15.62
C PHE A 126 12.93 7.67 -15.28
N GLN A 127 13.79 8.62 -14.91
CA GLN A 127 13.43 10.01 -14.61
C GLN A 127 14.48 10.93 -15.25
N GLN A 128 14.01 11.95 -15.98
CA GLN A 128 14.88 12.93 -16.63
C GLN A 128 14.44 14.35 -16.26
N VAL A 129 15.39 15.17 -15.82
CA VAL A 129 15.19 16.61 -15.62
C VAL A 129 16.06 17.33 -16.67
N VAL A 130 15.43 18.10 -17.56
CA VAL A 130 16.11 18.88 -18.59
C VAL A 130 15.91 20.36 -18.29
N GLN A 131 16.99 21.12 -18.19
CA GLN A 131 16.97 22.57 -18.04
C GLN A 131 17.71 23.23 -19.21
N PHE A 132 17.07 24.23 -19.80
CA PHE A 132 17.71 25.13 -20.77
C PHE A 132 18.04 26.45 -20.05
N PRO A 133 19.32 26.77 -19.81
CA PRO A 133 19.69 28.07 -19.26
C PRO A 133 19.32 29.19 -20.23
N LEU A 134 19.01 30.37 -19.69
CA LEU A 134 18.89 31.58 -20.51
C LEU A 134 20.26 31.91 -21.13
N PRO A 135 20.28 32.46 -22.36
CA PRO A 135 21.52 32.81 -23.05
C PRO A 135 22.36 33.84 -22.28
#